data_AF-K3ZY19-F1
#
_entry.id   AF-K3ZY19-F1
#
_cell.length_a   1.000
_cell.length_b   1.000
_cell.length_c   1.000
_cell.angle_alpha   90.00
_cell.angle_beta   90.00
_cell.angle_gamma   90.00
#
_symmetry.space_group_name_H-M   'P 1'
#
loop_
_entity.id
_entity.type
_entity.pdbx_description
1 polymer ?
#
loop_
_entity_poly.entity_id
_entity_poly.type
_entity_poly.pdbx_seq_one_letter_code
_entity_poly.pdbx_strand_id
1 'polypeptide(L)'
;MVQKVKTSVQKKNPNPVWNEVLQLSVTHPTKPVHLEVFDEDKFTADDSMGVAEINITDIYDAAKLNLSHATNGTRIKTIYPVGVNYLGGESHVQWKDGKVVQDMILKLKKVDNGLIVVQLEWVHVPGVKL
;
A
#
# COMPACT_ATOMS: atom_id res chain seq x y z
N MET A 1 16.26 3.87 -11.92
CA MET A 1 16.50 2.77 -10.96
C MET A 1 15.15 2.35 -10.39
N VAL A 2 14.92 1.05 -10.18
CA VAL A 2 13.70 0.53 -9.55
C VAL A 2 13.99 0.35 -8.06
N GLN A 3 13.12 0.85 -7.19
CA GLN A 3 13.25 0.66 -5.74
C GLN A 3 12.57 -0.64 -5.33
N LYS A 4 13.22 -1.43 -4.46
CA LYS A 4 12.66 -2.65 -3.87
C LYS A 4 12.92 -2.65 -2.38
N VAL A 5 11.90 -3.03 -1.61
CA VAL A 5 11.91 -3.19 -0.16
C VAL A 5 11.20 -4.51 0.16
N LYS A 6 11.52 -5.12 1.30
CA LYS A 6 10.92 -6.39 1.74
C LYS A 6 10.68 -6.37 3.23
N THR A 7 9.66 -7.10 3.67
CA THR A 7 9.40 -7.36 5.08
C THR A 7 10.31 -8.48 5.62
N SER A 8 10.25 -8.72 6.92
CA SER A 8 10.78 -9.94 7.53
C SER A 8 9.95 -11.18 7.15
N VAL A 9 10.59 -12.35 7.20
CA VAL A 9 9.91 -13.62 6.96
C VAL A 9 9.21 -14.11 8.22
N GLN A 10 7.92 -14.44 8.06
CA GLN A 10 7.09 -14.99 9.11
C GLN A 10 6.99 -16.50 8.94
N LYS A 11 7.77 -17.25 9.73
CA LYS A 11 7.94 -18.69 9.54
C LYS A 11 6.70 -19.47 9.96
N LYS A 12 6.28 -20.42 9.11
CA LYS A 12 5.22 -21.41 9.39
C LYS A 12 3.89 -20.77 9.81
N ASN A 13 3.53 -19.65 9.19
CA ASN A 13 2.29 -18.96 9.48
C ASN A 13 1.58 -18.55 8.17
N PRO A 14 0.42 -19.16 7.83
CA PRO A 14 -0.36 -18.79 6.65
C PRO A 14 -1.15 -17.48 6.83
N ASN A 15 -1.21 -16.93 8.05
CA ASN A 15 -1.82 -15.64 8.37
C ASN A 15 -0.78 -14.73 9.05
N PRO A 16 0.30 -14.37 8.34
CA PRO A 16 1.38 -13.57 8.88
C PRO A 16 0.90 -12.17 9.29
N VAL A 17 1.41 -11.69 10.43
CA VAL A 17 1.21 -10.31 10.90
C VAL A 17 2.58 -9.65 10.94
N TRP A 18 2.92 -8.90 9.90
CA TRP A 18 4.23 -8.23 9.82
C TRP A 18 4.30 -6.99 10.71
N ASN A 19 3.29 -6.09 10.63
CA ASN A 19 3.32 -4.78 11.29
C ASN A 19 4.62 -4.00 11.04
N GLU A 20 5.14 -4.11 9.81
CA GLU A 20 6.38 -3.45 9.39
C GLU A 20 6.06 -2.22 8.54
N VAL A 21 6.86 -1.16 8.73
CA VAL A 21 6.79 0.05 7.91
C VAL A 21 7.91 0.01 6.88
N LEU A 22 7.54 0.05 5.60
CA LEU A 22 8.48 0.14 4.49
C LEU A 22 8.35 1.52 3.85
N GLN A 23 9.48 2.16 3.54
CA GLN A 23 9.50 3.49 2.94
C GLN A 23 9.91 3.42 1.47
N LEU A 24 9.09 4.02 0.61
CA LEU A 24 9.34 4.14 -0.81
C LEU A 24 9.40 5.64 -1.21
N SER A 25 10.36 5.98 -2.05
CA SER A 25 10.54 7.33 -2.58
C SER A 25 9.75 7.48 -3.88
N VAL A 26 8.80 8.40 -3.91
CA VAL A 26 7.95 8.62 -5.08
C VAL A 26 8.57 9.65 -6.01
N THR A 27 8.99 9.21 -7.21
CA THR A 27 9.47 10.10 -8.29
C THR A 27 8.45 10.27 -9.41
N HIS A 28 7.57 9.28 -9.58
CA HIS A 28 6.54 9.25 -10.61
C HIS A 28 5.24 8.73 -9.99
N PRO A 29 4.32 9.62 -9.57
CA PRO A 29 3.12 9.24 -8.81
C PRO A 29 2.11 8.42 -9.63
N THR A 30 2.25 8.40 -10.96
CA THR A 30 1.43 7.60 -11.87
C THR A 30 1.91 6.15 -12.00
N LYS A 31 3.09 5.81 -11.49
CA LYS A 31 3.60 4.43 -11.50
C LYS A 31 3.03 3.68 -10.29
N PRO A 32 2.42 2.49 -10.48
CA PRO A 32 1.92 1.70 -9.37
C PRO A 32 3.07 1.16 -8.51
N VAL A 33 2.77 0.88 -7.25
CA VAL A 33 3.60 0.06 -6.39
C VAL A 33 3.19 -1.40 -6.61
N HIS A 34 4.15 -2.23 -7.01
CA HIS A 34 3.95 -3.67 -7.14
C HIS A 34 4.23 -4.34 -5.81
N LEU A 35 3.31 -5.21 -5.40
CA LEU A 35 3.42 -6.06 -4.22
C LEU A 35 3.43 -7.52 -4.69
N GLU A 36 4.39 -8.29 -4.21
CA GLU A 36 4.51 -9.72 -4.48
C GLU A 36 4.75 -10.44 -3.16
N VAL A 37 4.06 -11.57 -2.96
CA VAL A 37 4.22 -12.43 -1.79
C VAL A 37 4.99 -13.66 -2.21
N PHE A 38 5.88 -14.11 -1.33
CA PHE A 38 6.73 -15.28 -1.56
C PHE A 38 6.73 -16.18 -0.32
N ASP A 39 6.82 -17.49 -0.54
CA ASP A 39 7.21 -18.46 0.48
C ASP A 39 8.74 -18.56 0.50
N GLU A 40 9.37 -18.30 1.65
CA GLU A 40 10.84 -18.34 1.76
C GLU A 40 11.30 -19.79 1.94
N ASP A 41 12.01 -20.30 0.95
CA ASP A 41 12.60 -21.63 0.98
C ASP A 41 14.12 -21.58 1.19
N LYS A 42 14.61 -22.39 2.12
CA LYS A 42 16.05 -22.40 2.46
C LYS A 42 16.93 -23.07 1.40
N PHE A 43 16.36 -23.98 0.61
CA PHE A 43 17.12 -24.88 -0.26
C PHE A 43 16.64 -24.87 -1.72
N THR A 44 15.52 -24.19 -1.98
CA THR A 44 14.88 -24.04 -3.29
C THR A 44 14.66 -22.56 -3.60
N ALA A 45 14.22 -22.25 -4.82
CA ALA A 45 13.79 -20.90 -5.15
C ALA A 45 12.47 -20.59 -4.45
N ASP A 46 12.30 -19.36 -3.99
CA ASP A 46 11.06 -18.92 -3.34
C ASP A 46 9.86 -19.02 -4.30
N ASP A 47 8.80 -19.67 -3.85
CA ASP A 47 7.57 -19.81 -4.62
C ASP A 47 6.70 -18.54 -4.50
N SER A 48 6.19 -18.05 -5.63
CA SER A 48 5.28 -16.90 -5.63
C SER A 48 3.92 -17.29 -5.05
N MET A 49 3.48 -16.54 -4.05
CA MET A 49 2.19 -16.71 -3.37
C MET A 49 1.15 -15.65 -3.80
N GLY A 50 1.37 -15.02 -4.95
CA GLY A 50 0.44 -14.07 -5.54
C GLY A 50 0.94 -12.63 -5.53
N VAL A 51 0.21 -11.79 -6.26
CA VAL A 51 0.62 -10.42 -6.58
C VAL A 51 -0.53 -9.43 -6.42
N ALA A 52 -0.20 -8.19 -6.12
CA ALA A 52 -1.11 -7.04 -6.14
C ALA A 52 -0.42 -5.78 -6.67
N GLU A 53 -1.23 -4.82 -7.12
CA GLU A 53 -0.76 -3.49 -7.48
C GLU A 53 -1.54 -2.42 -6.72
N ILE A 54 -0.81 -1.40 -6.28
CA ILE A 54 -1.35 -0.25 -5.56
C ILE A 54 -1.12 0.99 -6.42
N ASN A 55 -2.22 1.62 -6.86
CA ASN A 55 -2.15 2.94 -7.48
C ASN A 55 -2.08 4.00 -6.37
N ILE A 56 -1.01 4.80 -6.38
CA ILE A 56 -0.76 5.83 -5.35
C ILE A 56 -1.24 7.23 -5.78
N THR A 57 -1.87 7.37 -6.95
CA THR A 57 -2.34 8.67 -7.47
C THR A 57 -3.34 9.31 -6.52
N ASP A 58 -4.27 8.54 -5.94
CA ASP A 58 -5.31 9.05 -5.05
C ASP A 58 -4.74 9.65 -3.75
N ILE A 59 -3.82 8.94 -3.10
CA ILE A 59 -3.16 9.44 -1.89
C ILE A 59 -2.20 10.59 -2.22
N TYR A 60 -1.52 10.55 -3.36
CA TYR A 60 -0.65 11.64 -3.82
C TYR A 60 -1.44 12.92 -4.09
N ASP A 61 -2.58 12.84 -4.77
CA ASP A 61 -3.42 14.01 -5.04
C ASP A 61 -4.01 14.58 -3.75
N ALA A 62 -4.42 13.72 -2.81
CA ALA A 62 -4.86 14.15 -1.49
C ALA A 62 -3.73 14.86 -0.71
N ALA A 63 -2.48 14.41 -0.84
CA ALA A 63 -1.33 15.02 -0.18
C ALA A 63 -0.97 16.43 -0.70
N LYS A 64 -1.48 16.83 -1.87
CA LYS A 64 -1.31 18.20 -2.39
C LYS A 64 -2.34 19.18 -1.82
N LEU A 65 -3.42 18.68 -1.22
CA LEU A 65 -4.47 19.54 -0.70
C LEU A 65 -3.98 20.30 0.52
N ASN A 66 -4.45 21.54 0.67
CA ASN A 66 -4.27 22.26 1.93
C ASN A 66 -5.27 21.74 2.97
N LEU A 67 -4.79 20.86 3.86
CA LEU A 67 -5.59 20.21 4.91
C LEU A 67 -5.33 20.79 6.30
N SER A 68 -4.73 21.99 6.40
CA SER A 68 -4.40 22.62 7.69
C SER A 68 -5.60 22.85 8.61
N HIS A 69 -6.80 22.92 8.04
CA HIS A 69 -8.07 23.13 8.76
C HIS A 69 -8.96 21.88 8.78
N ALA A 70 -8.50 20.76 8.22
CA ALA A 70 -9.27 19.52 8.21
C ALA A 70 -9.30 18.90 9.62
N THR A 71 -10.47 18.40 10.01
CA THR A 71 -10.63 17.67 11.27
C THR A 71 -10.01 16.28 11.17
N ASN A 72 -9.50 15.76 12.28
CA ASN A 72 -8.97 14.40 12.33
C ASN A 72 -10.05 13.38 11.91
N GLY A 73 -9.71 12.43 11.05
CA GLY A 73 -10.65 11.45 10.48
C GLY A 73 -11.47 11.96 9.29
N THR A 74 -11.20 13.16 8.78
CA THR A 74 -11.86 13.65 7.56
C THR A 74 -11.58 12.70 6.41
N ARG A 75 -12.62 12.10 5.85
CA ARG A 75 -12.52 11.26 4.65
C ARG A 75 -12.45 12.14 3.41
N ILE A 76 -11.33 12.05 2.69
CA ILE A 76 -11.02 12.83 1.50
C ILE A 76 -11.57 12.14 0.26
N LYS A 77 -11.40 10.82 0.16
CA LYS A 77 -11.86 10.02 -0.98
C LYS A 77 -12.20 8.59 -0.56
N THR A 78 -13.17 7.99 -1.25
CA THR A 78 -13.42 6.54 -1.22
C THR A 78 -13.11 5.96 -2.59
N ILE A 79 -12.36 4.86 -2.62
CA ILE A 79 -12.08 4.06 -3.79
C ILE A 79 -12.81 2.72 -3.61
N TYR A 80 -13.62 2.36 -4.60
CA TYR A 80 -14.41 1.14 -4.57
C TYR A 80 -13.69 -0.02 -5.29
N PRO A 81 -13.92 -1.27 -4.87
CA PRO A 81 -13.45 -2.43 -5.62
C PRO A 81 -14.13 -2.47 -6.98
N VAL A 82 -13.33 -2.53 -8.04
CA VAL A 82 -13.79 -2.66 -9.42
C VAL A 82 -12.92 -3.68 -10.16
N GLY A 83 -13.41 -4.24 -11.27
CA GLY A 83 -12.74 -5.36 -11.96
C GLY A 83 -11.31 -5.10 -12.44
N VAL A 84 -10.85 -3.84 -12.44
CA VAL A 84 -9.51 -3.43 -12.88
C VAL A 84 -8.51 -3.20 -11.73
N ASN A 85 -8.97 -3.05 -10.48
CA ASN A 85 -8.07 -2.85 -9.34
C ASN A 85 -7.89 -4.15 -8.52
N TYR A 86 -7.15 -4.06 -7.42
CA TYR A 86 -6.84 -5.18 -6.53
C TYR A 86 -7.56 -5.07 -5.18
N LEU A 87 -8.52 -4.16 -5.03
CA LEU A 87 -9.21 -3.95 -3.77
C LEU A 87 -10.15 -5.13 -3.45
N GLY A 88 -10.04 -5.68 -2.25
CA GLY A 88 -10.98 -6.64 -1.68
C GLY A 88 -12.16 -5.98 -0.95
N GLY A 89 -12.13 -4.67 -0.76
CA GLY A 89 -13.16 -3.87 -0.11
C GLY A 89 -12.96 -2.37 -0.40
N GLU A 90 -13.81 -1.52 0.18
CA GLU A 90 -13.63 -0.06 0.05
C GLU A 90 -12.30 0.37 0.66
N SER A 91 -11.62 1.30 -0.01
CA SER A 91 -10.42 1.96 0.48
C SER A 91 -10.72 3.43 0.70
N HIS A 92 -10.23 3.99 1.80
CA HIS A 92 -10.51 5.38 2.17
C HIS A 92 -9.22 6.15 2.32
N VAL A 93 -9.08 7.23 1.55
CA VAL A 93 -8.05 8.24 1.78
C VAL A 93 -8.58 9.22 2.82
N GLN A 94 -7.83 9.43 3.89
CA GLN A 94 -8.27 10.21 5.06
C GLN A 94 -7.17 11.15 5.54
N TRP A 95 -7.58 12.28 6.11
CA TRP A 95 -6.72 13.10 6.94
C TRP A 95 -6.74 12.56 8.37
N LYS A 96 -5.59 12.08 8.84
CA LYS A 96 -5.46 11.51 10.17
C LYS A 96 -4.17 11.98 10.84
N ASP A 97 -4.28 12.53 12.04
CA ASP A 97 -3.16 12.92 12.92
C ASP A 97 -2.08 13.75 12.20
N GLY A 98 -2.52 14.72 11.38
CA GLY A 98 -1.62 15.59 10.63
C GLY A 98 -1.07 14.99 9.32
N LYS A 99 -1.58 13.83 8.89
CA LYS A 99 -1.08 13.08 7.74
C LYS A 99 -2.21 12.64 6.81
N VAL A 100 -1.87 12.39 5.55
CA VAL A 100 -2.77 11.70 4.62
C VAL A 100 -2.48 10.20 4.70
N VAL A 101 -3.51 9.43 5.03
CA VAL A 101 -3.44 7.96 5.15
C VAL A 101 -4.45 7.29 4.23
N GLN A 102 -4.15 6.06 3.80
CA GLN A 102 -5.08 5.24 3.03
C GLN A 102 -5.05 3.79 3.50
N ASP A 103 -6.19 3.31 4.02
CA ASP A 103 -6.36 1.91 4.40
C ASP A 103 -6.79 1.08 3.19
N MET A 104 -6.21 -0.09 3.02
CA MET A 104 -6.48 -0.98 1.89
C MET A 104 -6.52 -2.45 2.31
N ILE A 105 -7.51 -3.17 1.81
CA ILE A 105 -7.50 -4.63 1.76
C ILE A 105 -7.30 -5.00 0.30
N LEU A 106 -6.22 -5.71 -0.01
CA LEU A 106 -5.84 -6.13 -1.36
C LEU A 106 -6.13 -7.61 -1.53
N LYS A 107 -6.83 -7.97 -2.61
CA LYS A 107 -6.99 -9.36 -3.06
C LYS A 107 -5.86 -9.73 -3.99
N LEU A 108 -5.10 -10.75 -3.61
CA LEU A 108 -4.00 -11.26 -4.44
C LEU A 108 -4.55 -11.92 -5.71
N LYS A 109 -3.85 -11.71 -6.82
CA LYS A 109 -4.06 -12.43 -8.08
C LYS A 109 -2.93 -13.44 -8.30
N LYS A 110 -3.14 -14.36 -9.26
CA LYS A 110 -2.22 -15.48 -9.57
C LYS A 110 -2.05 -16.48 -8.41
N VAL A 111 -3.03 -16.55 -7.52
CA VAL A 111 -3.12 -17.49 -6.41
C VAL A 111 -4.61 -17.78 -6.17
N ASP A 112 -4.94 -18.94 -5.60
CA ASP A 112 -6.33 -19.35 -5.37
C ASP A 112 -7.04 -18.44 -4.36
N ASN A 113 -6.33 -18.08 -3.29
CA ASN A 113 -6.81 -17.20 -2.25
C ASN A 113 -5.64 -16.45 -1.61
N GLY A 114 -5.95 -15.28 -1.03
CA GLY A 114 -4.96 -14.45 -0.37
C GLY A 114 -5.45 -13.01 -0.28
N LEU A 115 -5.35 -12.45 0.92
CA LEU A 115 -5.62 -11.04 1.19
C LEU A 115 -4.39 -10.43 1.87
N ILE A 116 -4.08 -9.19 1.54
CA ILE A 116 -3.11 -8.39 2.30
C ILE A 116 -3.80 -7.11 2.77
N VAL A 117 -3.65 -6.83 4.06
CA VAL A 117 -4.08 -5.56 4.65
C VAL A 117 -2.86 -4.64 4.72
N VAL A 118 -2.97 -3.45 4.15
CA VAL A 118 -1.93 -2.41 4.21
C VAL A 118 -2.53 -1.06 4.54
N GLN A 119 -1.72 -0.20 5.14
CA GLN A 119 -1.99 1.23 5.25
C GLN A 119 -0.87 1.99 4.56
N LEU A 120 -1.24 2.93 3.70
CA LEU A 120 -0.31 3.91 3.16
C LEU A 120 -0.34 5.16 4.04
N GLU A 121 0.83 5.75 4.25
CA GLU A 121 1.00 7.07 4.86
C GLU A 121 1.84 7.92 3.91
N TRP A 122 1.34 9.10 3.54
CA TRP A 122 2.13 10.04 2.75
C TRP A 122 3.05 10.87 3.64
N VAL A 123 4.35 10.78 3.40
CA VAL A 123 5.37 11.55 4.12
C VAL A 123 5.91 12.66 3.23
N HIS A 124 5.74 13.91 3.67
CA HIS A 124 6.33 15.06 2.98
C HIS A 124 7.82 15.17 3.31
N VAL A 125 8.67 15.27 2.28
CA VAL A 125 10.10 15.50 2.46
C VAL A 125 10.34 17.01 2.49
N PRO A 126 10.89 17.58 3.58
CA PRO A 126 11.17 19.01 3.66
C PRO A 126 12.02 19.48 2.47
N GLY A 127 11.58 20.58 1.83
CA GLY A 127 12.27 21.15 0.68
C GLY A 127 11.89 20.52 -0.68
N VAL A 128 11.09 19.46 -0.70
CA VAL A 128 10.55 18.86 -1.93
C VAL A 128 9.12 19.30 -2.13
N LYS A 129 8.85 20.07 -3.20
CA LYS A 129 7.47 20.43 -3.57
C LYS A 129 6.78 19.24 -4.28
N LEU A 130 5.50 19.03 -3.97
CA LEU A 130 4.64 18.05 -4.62
C LEU A 130 3.98 18.57 -5.88
#